data_AF-A0A7C2X0A6-F1
#
_entry.id   AF-A0A7C2X0A6-F1
#
_cell.length_a   1.000
_cell.length_b   1.000
_cell.length_c   1.000
_cell.angle_alpha   90.00
_cell.angle_beta   90.00
_cell.angle_gamma   90.00
#
_symmetry.space_group_name_H-M   'P 1'
#
loop_
_entity.id
_entity.type
_entity.pdbx_description
1 polymer ?
#
loop_
_entity_poly.entity_id
_entity_poly.type
_entity_poly.pdbx_seq_one_letter_code
_entity_poly.pdbx_strand_id
1 'polypeptide(L)'
;MHERVTGLDIGRDGIKAVSMSAGLRGCRVIDTVLVRPAEAGGLEQALEQVFGRETFRDSRCVTALPMEHCSFRTIRLPFRDRKRLLRTLPYELEPTLPFSADDAVVDYLVLDRGEGTELLAAAARRDHMAERLALLAPFCSSVSVVDVEAASLAGWIAAEECDEVSPSILLDVGAVRTSLAVVAGGRIVQLRSLPAGETHMAEDGVDNVCRTLHREVSATMTMLSLRGVTDEKPGSLYLAGGGSRSEGFRDELGRLFDLAPREPTVPREQAIQFTEEALSAWDPALMNQALSLALRDAGGGPGFNFVRDRNGAAGLVEWFRDELPWLAPLSAAVLLFLGANIYLDYRTDSRYLTALRAETRTLFTQTLPETTRIVNPVQQVKTALDDLRRQAAGGDHAGRPLPVLAVLREVSALVPQSIDLLVTSFTYDEKTVRVQGETDTFNTVDAVRAALENSELFSSVTITSANMMRSGGRVGFDMRIEPRRRT
;
A
#
# COMPACT_ATOMS: atom_id res chain seq x y z
N MET A 1 -8.01 -15.12 -29.62
CA MET A 1 -9.47 -15.01 -29.85
C MET A 1 -9.93 -13.81 -29.05
N HIS A 2 -10.52 -12.78 -29.68
CA HIS A 2 -11.03 -11.64 -28.91
C HIS A 2 -12.20 -12.13 -28.07
N GLU A 3 -12.13 -11.94 -26.76
CA GLU A 3 -13.20 -12.32 -25.85
C GLU A 3 -14.44 -11.47 -26.17
N ARG A 4 -15.57 -12.14 -26.43
CA ARG A 4 -16.84 -11.48 -26.75
C ARG A 4 -17.61 -11.20 -25.47
N VAL A 5 -18.20 -10.02 -25.41
CA VAL A 5 -19.06 -9.57 -24.32
C VAL A 5 -20.43 -9.30 -24.89
N THR A 6 -21.45 -9.87 -24.28
CA THR A 6 -22.86 -9.60 -24.58
C THR A 6 -23.42 -8.70 -23.50
N GLY A 7 -23.80 -7.49 -23.89
CA GLY A 7 -24.66 -6.64 -23.07
C GLY A 7 -26.11 -7.03 -23.29
N LEU A 8 -26.81 -7.36 -22.20
CA LEU A 8 -28.14 -7.96 -22.24
C LEU A 8 -29.12 -7.18 -21.36
N ASP A 9 -30.00 -6.43 -22.01
CA ASP A 9 -31.13 -5.74 -21.40
C ASP A 9 -32.38 -6.63 -21.49
N ILE A 10 -32.88 -7.07 -20.34
CA ILE A 10 -34.00 -8.01 -20.24
C ILE A 10 -35.18 -7.30 -19.62
N GLY A 11 -36.05 -6.76 -20.48
CA GLY A 11 -37.34 -6.21 -20.09
C GLY A 11 -38.48 -7.23 -20.22
N ARG A 12 -39.69 -6.80 -19.85
CA ARG A 12 -40.91 -7.62 -19.93
C ARG A 12 -41.30 -7.98 -21.38
N ASP A 13 -41.26 -6.98 -22.27
CA ASP A 13 -41.75 -7.11 -23.65
C ASP A 13 -40.63 -7.23 -24.69
N GLY A 14 -39.37 -7.23 -24.24
CA GLY A 14 -38.23 -7.32 -25.14
C GLY A 14 -36.93 -7.65 -24.43
N ILE A 15 -36.15 -8.54 -25.04
CA ILE A 15 -34.75 -8.80 -24.73
C ILE A 15 -33.94 -8.10 -25.81
N LYS A 16 -33.12 -7.11 -25.43
CA LYS A 16 -32.15 -6.48 -26.33
C LYS A 16 -30.77 -7.00 -25.99
N ALA A 17 -30.06 -7.52 -26.98
CA ALA A 17 -28.72 -8.02 -26.81
C ALA A 17 -27.77 -7.36 -27.81
N VAL A 18 -26.61 -6.93 -27.32
CA VAL A 18 -25.54 -6.33 -28.11
C VAL A 18 -24.27 -7.15 -27.89
N SER A 19 -23.79 -7.81 -28.93
CA SER A 19 -22.52 -8.54 -28.91
C SER A 19 -21.39 -7.61 -29.32
N MET A 20 -20.38 -7.51 -28.47
CA MET A 20 -19.24 -6.63 -28.65
C MET A 20 -17.93 -7.40 -28.50
N SER A 21 -16.93 -7.00 -29.28
CA SER A 21 -15.54 -7.37 -29.03
C SER A 21 -14.71 -6.14 -28.66
N ALA A 22 -13.87 -6.29 -27.65
CA ALA A 22 -12.88 -5.29 -27.27
C ALA A 22 -11.49 -5.73 -27.77
N GLY A 23 -10.74 -4.78 -28.34
CA GLY A 23 -9.37 -5.00 -28.78
C GLY A 23 -8.50 -3.75 -28.62
N LEU A 24 -7.22 -3.87 -28.98
CA LEU A 24 -6.24 -2.78 -28.91
C LEU A 24 -6.64 -1.53 -29.70
N ARG A 25 -7.50 -1.68 -30.73
CA ARG A 25 -7.98 -0.60 -31.60
C ARG A 25 -9.33 -0.02 -31.20
N GLY A 26 -9.89 -0.43 -30.06
CA GLY A 26 -11.20 0.03 -29.57
C GLY A 26 -12.23 -1.08 -29.49
N CYS A 27 -13.49 -0.67 -29.38
CA CYS A 27 -14.64 -1.55 -29.26
C CYS A 27 -15.31 -1.72 -30.62
N ARG A 28 -15.77 -2.93 -30.92
CA ARG A 28 -16.54 -3.22 -32.13
C ARG A 28 -17.81 -3.97 -31.78
N VAL A 29 -18.96 -3.41 -32.15
CA VAL A 29 -20.26 -4.09 -32.11
C VAL A 29 -20.32 -5.05 -33.29
N ILE A 30 -20.55 -6.33 -32.98
CA ILE A 30 -20.54 -7.43 -33.94
C ILE A 30 -21.95 -7.75 -34.41
N ASP A 31 -22.91 -7.75 -33.49
CA ASP A 31 -24.29 -8.14 -33.77
C ASP A 31 -25.22 -7.52 -32.72
N THR A 32 -26.46 -7.28 -33.10
CA THR A 32 -27.51 -6.75 -32.24
C THR A 32 -28.82 -7.46 -32.53
N VAL A 33 -29.57 -7.77 -31.47
CA VAL A 33 -30.86 -8.42 -31.62
C VAL A 33 -31.86 -7.91 -30.59
N LEU A 34 -33.09 -7.72 -31.05
CA LEU A 34 -34.28 -7.58 -30.22
C LEU A 34 -35.14 -8.84 -30.40
N VAL A 35 -35.44 -9.53 -29.31
CA VAL A 35 -36.38 -10.65 -29.30
C VAL A 35 -37.51 -10.33 -28.33
N ARG A 36 -38.77 -10.48 -28.76
CA ARG A 36 -39.92 -10.32 -27.86
C ARG A 36 -40.29 -11.66 -27.22
N PRO A 37 -40.30 -11.78 -25.88
CA PRO A 37 -40.70 -13.03 -25.21
C PRO A 37 -42.08 -13.54 -25.60
N ALA A 38 -43.05 -12.64 -25.80
CA ALA A 38 -44.40 -12.99 -26.22
C ALA A 38 -44.45 -13.68 -27.61
N GLU A 39 -43.57 -13.28 -28.53
CA GLU A 39 -43.47 -13.86 -29.88
C GLU A 39 -42.65 -15.16 -29.88
N ALA A 40 -41.66 -15.27 -28.98
CA ALA A 40 -40.77 -16.43 -28.89
C ALA A 40 -41.36 -17.63 -28.13
N GLY A 41 -42.49 -17.45 -27.44
CA GLY A 41 -43.13 -18.49 -26.62
C GLY A 41 -42.70 -18.50 -25.15
N GLY A 42 -42.05 -17.43 -24.69
CA GLY A 42 -41.59 -17.28 -23.30
C GLY A 42 -40.22 -16.62 -23.20
N LEU A 43 -39.82 -16.32 -21.96
CA LEU A 43 -38.53 -15.68 -21.67
C LEU A 43 -37.35 -16.61 -21.99
N GLU A 44 -37.45 -17.89 -21.64
CA GLU A 44 -36.40 -18.88 -21.89
C GLU A 44 -36.21 -19.11 -23.40
N GLN A 45 -37.29 -19.27 -24.16
CA GLN A 45 -37.25 -19.44 -25.62
C GLN A 45 -36.72 -18.18 -26.32
N ALA A 46 -37.02 -16.99 -25.80
CA ALA A 46 -36.42 -15.76 -26.31
C ALA A 46 -34.90 -15.72 -26.08
N LEU A 47 -34.42 -16.16 -24.92
CA LEU A 47 -32.99 -16.28 -24.65
C LEU A 47 -32.35 -17.35 -25.55
N GLU A 48 -32.99 -18.50 -25.76
CA GLU A 48 -32.54 -19.51 -26.73
C GLU A 48 -32.39 -18.92 -28.14
N GLN A 49 -33.32 -18.07 -28.58
CA GLN A 49 -33.22 -17.37 -29.87
C GLN A 49 -32.05 -16.38 -29.93
N VAL A 50 -31.79 -15.64 -28.84
CA VAL A 50 -30.64 -14.73 -28.74
C VAL A 50 -29.32 -15.51 -28.81
N PHE A 51 -29.15 -16.51 -27.94
CA PHE A 51 -27.90 -17.26 -27.80
C PHE A 51 -27.71 -18.38 -28.83
N GLY A 52 -28.76 -18.69 -29.60
CA GLY A 52 -28.68 -19.58 -30.77
C GLY A 52 -27.81 -19.00 -31.90
N ARG A 53 -27.69 -17.67 -31.96
CA ARG A 53 -26.81 -16.96 -32.91
C ARG A 53 -25.34 -17.14 -32.54
N GLU A 54 -24.50 -17.45 -33.53
CA GLU A 54 -23.06 -17.71 -33.34
C GLU A 54 -22.27 -16.54 -32.72
N THR A 55 -22.76 -15.32 -32.91
CA THR A 55 -22.17 -14.07 -32.41
C THR A 55 -22.33 -13.88 -30.91
N PHE A 56 -23.33 -14.52 -30.29
CA PHE A 56 -23.65 -14.43 -28.86
C PHE A 56 -23.24 -15.68 -28.07
N ARG A 57 -23.00 -16.80 -28.74
CA ARG A 57 -22.60 -18.07 -28.12
C ARG A 57 -21.30 -17.96 -27.33
N ASP A 58 -21.25 -18.64 -26.18
CA ASP A 58 -20.10 -18.73 -25.26
C ASP A 58 -19.52 -17.38 -24.81
N SER A 59 -20.29 -16.30 -24.93
CA SER A 59 -19.86 -14.95 -24.54
C SER A 59 -20.00 -14.72 -23.03
N ARG A 60 -19.16 -13.83 -22.49
CA ARG A 60 -19.40 -13.26 -21.15
C ARG A 60 -20.59 -12.31 -21.23
N CYS A 61 -21.46 -12.34 -20.24
CA CYS A 61 -22.64 -11.49 -20.20
C CYS A 61 -22.54 -10.40 -19.15
N VAL A 62 -23.03 -9.22 -19.53
CA VAL A 62 -23.36 -8.12 -18.62
C VAL A 62 -24.85 -7.87 -18.73
N THR A 63 -25.54 -7.85 -17.60
CA THR A 63 -26.99 -7.62 -17.56
C THR A 63 -27.34 -6.65 -16.44
N ALA A 64 -28.62 -6.35 -16.27
CA ALA A 64 -29.13 -5.50 -15.21
C ALA A 64 -30.33 -6.12 -14.50
N LEU A 65 -30.51 -5.74 -13.23
CA LEU A 65 -31.77 -5.93 -12.51
C LEU A 65 -32.76 -4.80 -12.85
N PRO A 66 -34.07 -5.12 -12.93
CA PRO A 66 -35.11 -4.10 -13.01
C PRO A 66 -35.00 -3.12 -11.84
N MET A 67 -35.23 -1.84 -12.12
CA MET A 67 -35.02 -0.79 -11.11
C MET A 67 -35.96 -0.93 -9.89
N GLU A 68 -37.15 -1.51 -10.06
CA GLU A 68 -38.11 -1.79 -8.99
C GLU A 68 -37.67 -2.91 -8.03
N HIS A 69 -36.69 -3.74 -8.41
CA HIS A 69 -36.08 -4.73 -7.52
C HIS A 69 -34.96 -4.15 -6.66
N CYS A 70 -34.65 -2.86 -6.84
CA CYS A 70 -33.57 -2.16 -6.17
C CYS A 70 -34.11 -1.02 -5.29
N SER A 71 -33.48 -0.83 -4.13
CA SER A 71 -33.67 0.33 -3.25
C SER A 71 -32.44 1.23 -3.33
N PHE A 72 -32.65 2.54 -3.44
CA PHE A 72 -31.58 3.53 -3.57
C PHE A 72 -31.60 4.51 -2.41
N ARG A 73 -30.43 4.78 -1.82
CA ARG A 73 -30.26 5.81 -0.80
C ARG A 73 -28.94 6.53 -0.96
N THR A 74 -28.98 7.83 -0.69
CA THR A 74 -27.75 8.59 -0.47
C THR A 74 -27.29 8.40 0.97
N ILE A 75 -26.06 7.95 1.16
CA ILE A 75 -25.47 7.71 2.48
C ILE A 75 -24.12 8.43 2.54
N ARG A 76 -23.82 9.06 3.68
CA ARG A 76 -22.51 9.62 3.97
C ARG A 76 -21.80 8.81 5.04
N LEU A 77 -20.62 8.30 4.73
CA LEU A 77 -19.79 7.52 5.65
C LEU A 77 -18.46 8.23 5.93
N PRO A 78 -17.96 8.22 7.18
CA PRO A 78 -16.75 8.97 7.58
C PRO A 78 -15.44 8.27 7.17
N PHE A 79 -15.46 7.43 6.14
CA PHE A 79 -14.31 6.69 5.65
C PHE A 79 -14.42 6.41 4.15
N ARG A 80 -13.29 6.10 3.53
CA ARG A 80 -13.15 5.90 2.07
C ARG A 80 -12.74 4.49 1.66
N ASP A 81 -12.41 3.63 2.62
CA ASP A 81 -11.96 2.26 2.32
C ASP A 81 -13.09 1.45 1.69
N ARG A 82 -12.87 0.94 0.47
CA ARG A 82 -13.89 0.25 -0.32
C ARG A 82 -14.45 -0.98 0.38
N LYS A 83 -13.60 -1.82 1.00
CA LYS A 83 -14.06 -3.05 1.68
C LYS A 83 -14.90 -2.71 2.90
N ARG A 84 -14.48 -1.70 3.66
CA ARG A 84 -15.23 -1.19 4.80
C ARG A 84 -16.56 -0.58 4.38
N LEU A 85 -16.60 0.19 3.29
CA LEU A 85 -17.85 0.74 2.72
C LEU A 85 -18.84 -0.39 2.40
N LEU A 86 -18.43 -1.38 1.60
CA LEU A 86 -19.31 -2.51 1.22
C LEU A 86 -19.79 -3.34 2.42
N ARG A 87 -18.97 -3.50 3.46
CA ARG A 87 -19.37 -4.19 4.70
C ARG A 87 -20.34 -3.38 5.57
N THR A 88 -20.34 -2.06 5.44
CA THR A 88 -21.16 -1.18 6.29
C THR A 88 -22.52 -0.88 5.64
N LEU A 89 -22.54 -0.73 4.32
CA LEU A 89 -23.74 -0.35 3.57
C LEU A 89 -25.00 -1.20 3.83
N PRO A 90 -24.95 -2.55 3.95
CA PRO A 90 -26.15 -3.33 4.21
C PRO A 90 -26.87 -2.91 5.49
N TYR A 91 -26.11 -2.68 6.58
CA TYR A 91 -26.66 -2.30 7.89
C TYR A 91 -27.14 -0.84 7.93
N GLU A 92 -26.49 0.06 7.20
CA GLU A 92 -26.94 1.46 7.07
C GLU A 92 -28.23 1.57 6.24
N LEU A 93 -28.42 0.66 5.28
CA LEU A 93 -29.60 0.61 4.42
C LEU A 93 -30.78 -0.10 5.09
N GLU A 94 -30.52 -1.02 6.02
CA GLU A 94 -31.51 -1.88 6.69
C GLU A 94 -32.78 -1.15 7.16
N PRO A 95 -32.71 0.03 7.81
CA PRO A 95 -33.92 0.73 8.26
C PRO A 95 -34.87 1.14 7.12
N THR A 96 -34.38 1.15 5.88
CA THR A 96 -35.12 1.54 4.68
C THR A 96 -35.46 0.36 3.77
N LEU A 97 -34.94 -0.83 4.08
CA LEU A 97 -35.16 -2.03 3.28
C LEU A 97 -36.41 -2.78 3.77
N PRO A 98 -37.21 -3.35 2.86
CA PRO A 98 -38.34 -4.21 3.24
C PRO A 98 -37.90 -5.65 3.61
N PHE A 99 -36.62 -5.88 3.84
CA PHE A 99 -35.99 -7.17 4.13
C PHE A 99 -34.71 -6.97 4.97
N SER A 100 -34.19 -8.05 5.55
CA SER A 100 -32.99 -8.03 6.38
C SER A 100 -31.75 -7.60 5.61
N ALA A 101 -30.80 -6.93 6.27
CA ALA A 101 -29.47 -6.66 5.72
C ALA A 101 -28.75 -7.94 5.26
N ASP A 102 -29.02 -9.07 5.94
CA ASP A 102 -28.44 -10.37 5.60
C ASP A 102 -28.96 -10.91 4.27
N ASP A 103 -30.09 -10.43 3.75
CA ASP A 103 -30.62 -10.84 2.44
C ASP A 103 -30.30 -9.81 1.34
N ALA A 104 -29.54 -8.77 1.67
CA ALA A 104 -29.16 -7.72 0.74
C ALA A 104 -27.88 -8.08 -0.02
N VAL A 105 -27.87 -7.74 -1.31
CA VAL A 105 -26.66 -7.45 -2.09
C VAL A 105 -26.59 -5.95 -2.32
N VAL A 106 -25.41 -5.36 -2.15
CA VAL A 106 -25.24 -3.91 -2.22
C VAL A 106 -24.07 -3.53 -3.11
N ASP A 107 -24.18 -2.39 -3.77
CA ASP A 107 -23.07 -1.67 -4.38
C ASP A 107 -23.34 -0.16 -4.31
N TYR A 108 -22.38 0.66 -4.74
CA TYR A 108 -22.52 2.11 -4.66
C TYR A 108 -21.84 2.84 -5.80
N LEU A 109 -22.33 4.06 -6.05
CA LEU A 109 -21.64 5.09 -6.81
C LEU A 109 -21.15 6.18 -5.86
N VAL A 110 -19.96 6.72 -6.12
CA VAL A 110 -19.40 7.80 -5.29
C VAL A 110 -19.94 9.13 -5.77
N LEU A 111 -20.65 9.83 -4.89
CA LEU A 111 -21.16 11.18 -5.14
C LEU A 111 -20.17 12.26 -4.71
N ASP A 112 -19.46 12.08 -3.59
CA ASP A 112 -18.44 13.04 -3.14
C ASP A 112 -17.38 12.36 -2.27
N ARG A 113 -16.17 12.93 -2.25
CA ARG A 113 -15.04 12.47 -1.41
C ARG A 113 -14.47 13.58 -0.53
N GLY A 114 -15.28 14.50 -0.01
CA GLY A 114 -14.86 15.52 0.96
C GLY A 114 -14.50 14.94 2.33
N GLU A 115 -15.09 15.43 3.41
CA GLU A 115 -14.96 14.83 4.74
C GLU A 115 -15.77 13.53 4.81
N GLY A 116 -15.15 12.43 4.39
CA GLY A 116 -15.76 11.10 4.25
C GLY A 116 -15.96 10.68 2.80
N THR A 117 -17.00 9.88 2.57
CA THR A 117 -17.51 9.51 1.26
C THR A 117 -19.01 9.64 1.26
N GLU A 118 -19.56 10.45 0.34
CA GLU A 118 -20.98 10.45 0.03
C GLU A 118 -21.25 9.48 -1.13
N LEU A 119 -22.26 8.65 -0.97
CA LEU A 119 -22.53 7.50 -1.84
C LEU A 119 -23.99 7.49 -2.27
N LEU A 120 -24.25 7.21 -3.54
CA LEU A 120 -25.54 6.67 -3.97
C LEU A 120 -25.44 5.15 -3.87
N ALA A 121 -25.97 4.59 -2.79
CA ALA A 121 -25.98 3.16 -2.55
C ALA A 121 -27.23 2.53 -3.18
N ALA A 122 -27.05 1.36 -3.79
CA ALA A 122 -28.13 0.51 -4.27
C ALA A 122 -28.11 -0.82 -3.52
N ALA A 123 -29.30 -1.30 -3.14
CA ALA A 123 -29.50 -2.60 -2.51
C ALA A 123 -30.57 -3.38 -3.26
N ALA A 124 -30.32 -4.66 -3.53
CA ALA A 124 -31.28 -5.60 -4.08
C ALA A 124 -31.35 -6.85 -3.19
N ARG A 125 -32.45 -7.61 -3.27
CA ARG A 125 -32.54 -8.91 -2.58
C ARG A 125 -31.65 -9.94 -3.27
N ARG A 126 -30.99 -10.79 -2.47
CA ARG A 126 -30.19 -11.93 -2.96
C ARG A 126 -30.98 -12.86 -3.88
N ASP A 127 -32.28 -13.05 -3.62
CA ASP A 127 -33.14 -13.92 -4.43
C ASP A 127 -33.27 -13.41 -5.87
N HIS A 128 -33.51 -12.11 -6.08
CA HIS A 128 -33.60 -11.53 -7.43
C HIS A 128 -32.28 -11.66 -8.20
N MET A 129 -31.16 -11.55 -7.49
CA MET A 129 -29.84 -11.79 -8.07
C MET A 129 -29.67 -13.27 -8.47
N ALA A 130 -30.05 -14.19 -7.58
CA ALA A 130 -29.98 -15.63 -7.85
C ALA A 130 -30.87 -16.04 -9.02
N GLU A 131 -32.09 -15.54 -9.09
CA GLU A 131 -33.04 -15.75 -10.19
C GLU A 131 -32.45 -15.28 -11.53
N ARG A 132 -31.88 -14.06 -11.57
CA ARG A 132 -31.25 -13.54 -12.79
C ARG A 132 -30.05 -14.37 -13.23
N LEU A 133 -29.20 -14.78 -12.30
CA LEU A 133 -28.03 -15.62 -12.60
C LEU A 133 -28.45 -17.02 -13.07
N ALA A 134 -29.44 -17.62 -12.42
CA ALA A 134 -29.95 -18.95 -12.77
C ALA A 134 -30.57 -18.95 -14.18
N LEU A 135 -31.31 -17.88 -14.53
CA LEU A 135 -31.87 -17.69 -15.87
C LEU A 135 -30.80 -17.66 -16.96
N LEU A 136 -29.63 -17.05 -16.69
CA LEU A 136 -28.57 -16.86 -17.69
C LEU A 136 -27.52 -17.98 -17.70
N ALA A 137 -27.44 -18.79 -16.64
CA ALA A 137 -26.45 -19.85 -16.50
C ALA A 137 -26.42 -20.86 -17.67
N PRO A 138 -27.55 -21.24 -18.32
CA PRO A 138 -27.52 -22.16 -19.46
C PRO A 138 -26.96 -21.54 -20.76
N PHE A 139 -26.93 -20.22 -20.86
CA PHE A 139 -26.78 -19.51 -22.13
C PHE A 139 -25.43 -18.82 -22.33
N CYS A 140 -24.77 -18.43 -21.24
CA CYS A 140 -23.53 -17.66 -21.27
C CYS A 140 -22.42 -18.33 -20.48
N SER A 141 -21.16 -18.05 -20.84
CA SER A 141 -20.00 -18.65 -20.16
C SER A 141 -19.85 -18.14 -18.72
N SER A 142 -20.19 -16.88 -18.49
CA SER A 142 -20.27 -16.26 -17.16
C SER A 142 -21.04 -14.94 -17.21
N VAL A 143 -21.60 -14.52 -16.08
CA VAL A 143 -22.12 -13.16 -15.89
C VAL A 143 -21.10 -12.35 -15.11
N SER A 144 -20.45 -11.36 -15.74
CA SER A 144 -19.36 -10.59 -15.12
C SER A 144 -19.85 -9.36 -14.35
N VAL A 145 -21.00 -8.81 -14.75
CA VAL A 145 -21.62 -7.63 -14.13
C VAL A 145 -23.13 -7.83 -14.12
N VAL A 146 -23.75 -7.57 -12.97
CA VAL A 146 -25.18 -7.31 -12.85
C VAL A 146 -25.35 -5.90 -12.32
N ASP A 147 -25.78 -5.01 -13.21
CA ASP A 147 -26.03 -3.61 -12.97
C ASP A 147 -27.49 -3.36 -12.57
N VAL A 148 -27.89 -2.09 -12.55
CA VAL A 148 -29.29 -1.67 -12.48
C VAL A 148 -29.70 -1.03 -13.80
N GLU A 149 -30.95 -1.26 -14.20
CA GLU A 149 -31.54 -0.66 -15.39
C GLU A 149 -31.33 0.87 -15.43
N ALA A 150 -31.09 1.41 -16.62
CA ALA A 150 -30.74 2.81 -16.89
C ALA A 150 -29.47 3.37 -16.20
N ALA A 151 -28.89 2.70 -15.19
CA ALA A 151 -27.76 3.24 -14.43
C ALA A 151 -26.46 3.31 -15.26
N SER A 152 -26.15 2.28 -16.04
CA SER A 152 -24.99 2.29 -16.94
C SER A 152 -25.10 3.37 -18.01
N LEU A 153 -26.28 3.54 -18.61
CA LEU A 153 -26.55 4.55 -19.62
C LEU A 153 -26.53 5.98 -19.03
N ALA A 154 -27.14 6.18 -17.87
CA ALA A 154 -27.07 7.45 -17.14
C ALA A 154 -25.64 7.81 -16.75
N GLY A 155 -24.82 6.82 -16.44
CA GLY A 155 -23.42 7.04 -16.12
C GLY A 155 -22.64 7.57 -17.31
N TRP A 156 -22.97 7.11 -18.52
CA TRP A 156 -22.37 7.63 -19.75
C TRP A 156 -22.77 9.08 -20.03
N ILE A 157 -24.06 9.41 -19.85
CA ILE A 157 -24.53 10.82 -19.91
C ILE A 157 -23.76 11.66 -18.89
N ALA A 158 -23.57 11.15 -17.67
CA ALA A 158 -22.81 11.83 -16.63
C ALA A 158 -21.33 12.06 -17.01
N ALA A 159 -20.72 11.17 -17.78
CA ALA A 159 -19.36 11.37 -18.27
C ALA A 159 -19.29 12.42 -19.40
N GLU A 160 -20.33 12.53 -20.22
CA GLU A 160 -20.41 13.48 -21.34
C GLU A 160 -20.72 14.91 -20.85
N GLU A 161 -21.69 15.05 -19.96
CA GLU A 161 -22.17 16.34 -19.45
C GLU A 161 -21.46 16.76 -18.15
N CYS A 162 -20.21 16.35 -17.96
CA CYS A 162 -19.48 16.61 -16.71
C CYS A 162 -19.25 18.11 -16.42
N ASP A 163 -19.28 18.94 -17.45
CA ASP A 163 -19.10 20.39 -17.37
C ASP A 163 -20.44 21.18 -17.38
N GLU A 164 -21.58 20.51 -17.54
CA GLU A 164 -22.88 21.17 -17.54
C GLU A 164 -23.36 21.51 -16.12
N VAL A 165 -23.89 22.73 -15.97
CA VAL A 165 -24.43 23.23 -14.69
C VAL A 165 -25.85 22.72 -14.45
N SER A 166 -26.64 22.63 -15.51
CA SER A 166 -28.02 22.15 -15.44
C SER A 166 -28.07 20.62 -15.36
N PRO A 167 -28.96 20.05 -14.53
CA PRO A 167 -29.14 18.61 -14.44
C PRO A 167 -29.77 18.03 -15.71
N SER A 168 -29.57 16.74 -15.88
CA SER A 168 -30.02 15.99 -17.05
C SER A 168 -30.89 14.83 -16.61
N ILE A 169 -31.97 14.62 -17.34
CA ILE A 169 -32.94 13.57 -17.05
C ILE A 169 -32.81 12.47 -18.09
N LEU A 170 -32.67 11.23 -17.66
CA LEU A 170 -32.87 10.05 -18.51
C LEU A 170 -34.17 9.34 -18.09
N LEU A 171 -35.04 9.10 -19.06
CA LEU A 171 -36.20 8.22 -18.93
C LEU A 171 -36.03 7.03 -19.88
N ASP A 172 -35.78 5.86 -19.32
CA ASP A 172 -35.88 4.59 -20.06
C ASP A 172 -37.30 4.04 -19.90
N VAL A 173 -38.10 4.20 -20.94
CA VAL A 173 -39.54 3.93 -20.95
C VAL A 173 -39.76 2.48 -21.36
N GLY A 174 -39.91 1.62 -20.35
CA GLY A 174 -40.27 0.22 -20.53
C GLY A 174 -41.76 -0.01 -20.78
N ALA A 175 -42.13 -1.28 -20.88
CA ALA A 175 -43.51 -1.71 -21.09
C ALA A 175 -44.44 -1.24 -19.96
N VAL A 176 -44.07 -1.49 -18.71
CA VAL A 176 -44.93 -1.26 -17.54
C VAL A 176 -44.41 -0.11 -16.69
N ARG A 177 -43.10 0.08 -16.66
CA ARG A 177 -42.41 1.02 -15.78
C ARG A 177 -41.41 1.84 -16.57
N THR A 178 -41.10 3.02 -16.05
CA THR A 178 -40.11 3.93 -16.60
C THR A 178 -39.00 4.11 -15.58
N SER A 179 -37.78 3.79 -15.98
CA SER A 179 -36.59 4.00 -15.16
C SER A 179 -36.12 5.45 -15.32
N LEU A 180 -36.17 6.22 -14.24
CA LEU A 180 -35.70 7.61 -14.15
C LEU A 180 -34.30 7.63 -13.57
N ALA A 181 -33.36 8.27 -14.27
CA ALA A 181 -32.09 8.71 -13.71
C ALA A 181 -31.96 10.22 -13.81
N VAL A 182 -31.48 10.86 -12.74
CA VAL A 182 -31.10 12.27 -12.75
C VAL A 182 -29.59 12.36 -12.61
N VAL A 183 -28.98 13.10 -13.54
CA VAL A 183 -27.54 13.35 -13.61
C VAL A 183 -27.30 14.82 -13.29
N ALA A 184 -26.35 15.11 -12.40
CA ALA A 184 -25.94 16.48 -12.08
C ALA A 184 -24.46 16.50 -11.70
N GLY A 185 -23.71 17.50 -12.16
CA GLY A 185 -22.27 17.64 -11.88
C GLY A 185 -21.45 16.40 -12.30
N GLY A 186 -21.81 15.81 -13.45
CA GLY A 186 -21.18 14.61 -13.99
C GLY A 186 -21.37 13.34 -13.15
N ARG A 187 -22.42 13.25 -12.33
CA ARG A 187 -22.73 12.09 -11.47
C ARG A 187 -24.21 11.75 -11.50
N ILE A 188 -24.54 10.47 -11.36
CA ILE A 188 -25.92 10.03 -11.14
C ILE A 188 -26.31 10.38 -9.71
N VAL A 189 -27.20 11.36 -9.52
CA VAL A 189 -27.61 11.83 -8.18
C VAL A 189 -28.89 11.17 -7.69
N GLN A 190 -29.72 10.64 -8.60
CA GLN A 190 -30.97 9.97 -8.24
C GLN A 190 -31.35 8.89 -9.26
N LEU A 191 -31.90 7.78 -8.76
CA LEU A 191 -32.55 6.73 -9.55
C LEU A 191 -33.94 6.46 -8.97
N ARG A 192 -34.95 6.27 -9.82
CA ARG A 192 -36.33 5.93 -9.43
C ARG A 192 -37.03 5.10 -10.49
N SER A 193 -37.78 4.08 -10.08
CA SER A 193 -38.68 3.33 -10.96
C SER A 193 -40.09 3.93 -10.88
N LEU A 194 -40.60 4.48 -11.98
CA LEU A 194 -41.90 5.15 -12.08
C LEU A 194 -42.98 4.18 -12.61
N PRO A 195 -44.20 4.17 -12.03
CA PRO A 195 -45.28 3.26 -12.43
C PRO A 195 -46.02 3.79 -13.68
N ALA A 196 -45.28 3.95 -14.77
CA ALA A 196 -45.77 4.45 -16.04
C ALA A 196 -44.93 3.81 -17.15
N GLY A 197 -45.55 3.37 -18.23
CA GLY A 197 -44.87 2.69 -19.33
C GLY A 197 -45.77 2.59 -20.56
N GLU A 198 -45.27 1.94 -21.62
CA GLU A 198 -45.97 1.78 -22.90
C GLU A 198 -47.38 1.18 -22.76
N THR A 199 -47.58 0.16 -21.91
CA THR A 199 -48.90 -0.47 -21.71
C THR A 199 -49.92 0.52 -21.17
N HIS A 200 -49.50 1.42 -20.28
CA HIS A 200 -50.36 2.48 -19.74
C HIS A 200 -50.70 3.54 -20.80
N MET A 201 -49.85 3.73 -21.82
CA MET A 201 -50.18 4.65 -22.91
C MET A 201 -51.33 4.13 -23.76
N ALA A 202 -51.39 2.81 -23.96
CA ALA A 202 -52.50 2.16 -24.65
C ALA A 202 -53.80 2.19 -23.83
N GLU A 203 -53.70 2.10 -22.50
CA GLU A 203 -54.86 2.08 -21.59
C GLU A 203 -55.39 3.48 -21.24
N ASP A 204 -54.50 4.39 -20.86
CA ASP A 204 -54.84 5.71 -20.29
C ASP A 204 -54.61 6.88 -21.27
N GLY A 205 -53.96 6.62 -22.41
CA GLY A 205 -53.56 7.62 -23.38
C GLY A 205 -52.20 8.26 -23.09
N VAL A 206 -51.48 8.58 -24.16
CA VAL A 206 -50.13 9.15 -24.15
C VAL A 206 -50.04 10.42 -23.29
N ASP A 207 -50.99 11.34 -23.43
CA ASP A 207 -51.06 12.58 -22.64
C ASP A 207 -51.06 12.33 -21.12
N ASN A 208 -51.83 11.36 -20.65
CA ASN A 208 -51.96 11.09 -19.22
C ASN A 208 -50.67 10.50 -18.65
N VAL A 209 -50.03 9.60 -19.40
CA VAL A 209 -48.73 9.04 -19.06
C VAL A 209 -47.66 10.13 -19.03
N CYS A 210 -47.61 11.01 -20.04
CA CYS A 210 -46.66 12.12 -20.10
C CYS A 210 -46.83 13.08 -18.91
N ARG A 211 -48.07 13.44 -18.54
CA ARG A 211 -48.35 14.27 -17.36
C ARG A 211 -47.93 13.59 -16.05
N THR A 212 -48.14 12.28 -15.96
CA THR A 212 -47.72 11.48 -14.79
C THR A 212 -46.20 11.49 -14.66
N LEU A 213 -45.46 11.22 -15.73
CA LEU A 213 -44.00 11.28 -15.76
C LEU A 213 -43.50 12.69 -15.42
N HIS A 214 -44.07 13.73 -16.04
CA HIS A 214 -43.72 15.12 -15.75
C HIS A 214 -43.91 15.47 -14.26
N ARG A 215 -45.02 15.05 -13.66
CA ARG A 215 -45.28 15.25 -12.22
C ARG A 215 -44.24 14.53 -11.35
N GLU A 216 -43.96 13.26 -11.62
CA GLU A 216 -43.00 12.47 -10.85
C GLU A 216 -41.56 13.01 -10.95
N VAL A 217 -41.15 13.43 -12.16
CA VAL A 217 -39.85 14.05 -12.38
C VAL A 217 -39.78 15.41 -11.68
N SER A 218 -40.81 16.26 -11.81
CA SER A 218 -40.87 17.56 -11.12
C SER A 218 -40.80 17.41 -9.59
N ALA A 219 -41.50 16.42 -9.03
CA ALA A 219 -41.42 16.10 -7.61
C ALA A 219 -40.01 15.64 -7.20
N THR A 220 -39.35 14.87 -8.07
CA THR A 220 -37.96 14.42 -7.86
C THR A 220 -36.99 15.60 -7.88
N MET A 221 -37.11 16.51 -8.85
CA MET A 221 -36.29 17.73 -8.94
C MET A 221 -36.49 18.62 -7.70
N THR A 222 -37.74 18.78 -7.26
CA THR A 222 -38.06 19.53 -6.03
C THR A 222 -37.39 18.89 -4.81
N MET A 223 -37.44 17.57 -4.67
CA MET A 223 -36.74 16.85 -3.61
C MET A 223 -35.22 17.04 -3.66
N LEU A 224 -34.62 17.06 -4.85
CA LEU A 224 -33.17 17.29 -5.01
C LEU A 224 -32.76 18.71 -4.62
N SER A 225 -33.55 19.71 -5.00
CA SER A 225 -33.36 21.11 -4.58
C SER A 225 -33.48 21.26 -3.07
N LEU A 226 -34.52 20.68 -2.44
CA LEU A 226 -34.67 20.69 -0.97
C LEU A 226 -33.50 20.02 -0.22
N ARG A 227 -32.81 19.07 -0.87
CA ARG A 227 -31.61 18.42 -0.33
C ARG A 227 -30.31 19.18 -0.63
N GLY A 228 -30.38 20.30 -1.34
CA GLY A 228 -29.22 21.10 -1.74
C GLY A 228 -28.34 20.40 -2.79
N VAL A 229 -28.89 19.47 -3.58
CA VAL A 229 -28.15 18.75 -4.62
C VAL A 229 -28.06 19.59 -5.90
N THR A 230 -29.18 20.18 -6.33
CA THR A 230 -29.25 21.11 -7.46
C THR A 230 -30.52 21.94 -7.36
N ASP A 231 -30.38 23.25 -7.56
CA ASP A 231 -31.51 24.20 -7.65
C ASP A 231 -31.85 24.56 -9.10
N GLU A 232 -31.07 24.03 -10.05
CA GLU A 232 -31.22 24.29 -11.46
C GLU A 232 -32.34 23.45 -12.07
N LYS A 233 -33.03 24.03 -13.06
CA LYS A 233 -33.98 23.29 -13.88
C LYS A 233 -33.22 22.33 -14.81
N PRO A 234 -33.84 21.21 -15.21
CA PRO A 234 -33.22 20.31 -16.17
C PRO A 234 -32.85 21.02 -17.48
N GLY A 235 -31.62 20.82 -17.95
CA GLY A 235 -31.11 21.38 -19.21
C GLY A 235 -31.28 20.42 -20.38
N SER A 236 -31.35 19.12 -20.10
CA SER A 236 -31.52 18.08 -21.12
C SER A 236 -32.47 16.97 -20.65
N LEU A 237 -33.15 16.36 -21.62
CA LEU A 237 -34.08 15.25 -21.44
C LEU A 237 -33.71 14.16 -22.45
N TYR A 238 -33.34 12.99 -21.96
CA TYR A 238 -32.96 11.82 -22.73
C TYR A 238 -34.06 10.76 -22.64
N LEU A 239 -34.41 10.18 -23.78
CA LEU A 239 -35.39 9.11 -23.89
C LEU A 239 -34.76 7.83 -24.43
N ALA A 240 -34.97 6.73 -23.71
CA ALA A 240 -34.62 5.37 -24.12
C ALA A 240 -35.85 4.45 -23.94
N GLY A 241 -35.71 3.21 -24.39
CA GLY A 241 -36.70 2.17 -24.16
C GLY A 241 -37.78 2.11 -25.24
N GLY A 242 -38.50 0.99 -25.29
CA GLY A 242 -39.53 0.72 -26.31
C GLY A 242 -40.65 1.76 -26.33
N GLY A 243 -41.14 2.14 -25.15
CA GLY A 243 -42.23 3.11 -25.02
C GLY A 243 -41.85 4.53 -25.44
N SER A 244 -40.56 4.85 -25.59
CA SER A 244 -40.15 6.15 -26.14
C SER A 244 -40.51 6.31 -27.63
N ARG A 245 -40.80 5.20 -28.31
CA ARG A 245 -41.19 5.16 -29.73
C ARG A 245 -42.69 5.27 -29.96
N SER A 246 -43.50 5.29 -28.91
CA SER A 246 -44.95 5.44 -29.03
C SER A 246 -45.31 6.76 -29.70
N GLU A 247 -46.30 6.73 -30.61
CA GLU A 247 -46.70 7.89 -31.40
C GLU A 247 -47.13 9.06 -30.51
N GLY A 248 -46.62 10.26 -30.79
CA GLY A 248 -46.92 11.48 -30.02
C GLY A 248 -46.25 11.58 -28.64
N PHE A 249 -45.65 10.49 -28.11
CA PHE A 249 -45.06 10.48 -26.77
C PHE A 249 -43.89 11.46 -26.63
N ARG A 250 -42.95 11.41 -27.58
CA ARG A 250 -41.78 12.31 -27.59
C ARG A 250 -42.21 13.79 -27.63
N ASP A 251 -43.14 14.12 -28.50
CA ASP A 251 -43.56 15.51 -28.73
C ASP A 251 -44.33 16.06 -27.53
N GLU A 252 -45.25 15.27 -26.96
CA GLU A 252 -46.02 15.68 -25.78
C GLU A 252 -45.13 15.84 -24.56
N LEU A 253 -44.18 14.93 -24.34
CA LEU A 253 -43.24 15.04 -23.25
C LEU A 253 -42.32 16.26 -23.43
N GLY A 254 -41.83 16.49 -24.66
CA GLY A 254 -41.02 17.66 -24.98
C GLY A 254 -41.76 18.98 -24.71
N ARG A 255 -43.05 19.03 -25.05
CA ARG A 255 -43.93 20.17 -24.75
C ARG A 255 -44.12 20.40 -23.24
N LEU A 256 -44.27 19.34 -22.45
CA LEU A 256 -44.46 19.46 -21.00
C LEU A 256 -43.20 19.93 -20.27
N PHE A 257 -42.03 19.45 -20.68
CA PHE A 257 -40.75 19.82 -20.08
C PHE A 257 -40.13 21.11 -20.65
N ASP A 258 -40.67 21.63 -21.75
CA ASP A 258 -40.07 22.72 -22.53
C ASP A 258 -38.63 22.39 -22.97
N LEU A 259 -38.40 21.12 -23.32
CA LEU A 259 -37.10 20.56 -23.71
C LEU A 259 -37.30 19.64 -24.90
N ALA A 260 -36.45 19.74 -25.92
CA ALA A 260 -36.44 18.78 -27.02
C ALA A 260 -35.82 17.46 -26.53
N PRO A 261 -36.59 16.34 -26.44
CA PRO A 261 -36.03 15.10 -25.95
C PRO A 261 -35.00 14.54 -26.94
N ARG A 262 -33.84 14.13 -26.42
CA ARG A 262 -32.71 13.56 -27.17
C ARG A 262 -32.64 12.06 -26.97
N GLU A 263 -31.97 11.38 -27.88
CA GLU A 263 -31.58 9.98 -27.65
C GLU A 263 -30.27 9.98 -26.86
N PRO A 264 -30.13 9.11 -25.86
CA PRO A 264 -28.91 9.05 -25.07
C PRO A 264 -27.80 8.46 -25.93
N THR A 265 -26.80 9.26 -26.27
CA THR A 265 -25.59 8.79 -26.94
C THR A 265 -24.64 8.18 -25.93
N VAL A 266 -23.96 7.09 -26.32
CA VAL A 266 -22.84 6.59 -25.53
C VAL A 266 -21.57 7.28 -26.05
N PRO A 267 -20.80 7.99 -25.20
CA PRO A 267 -19.68 8.77 -25.68
C PRO A 267 -18.64 7.85 -26.33
N ARG A 268 -18.18 8.28 -27.52
CA ARG A 268 -17.39 7.55 -28.52
C ARG A 268 -18.15 6.60 -29.46
N GLU A 269 -19.34 6.97 -29.93
CA GLU A 269 -19.83 6.42 -31.22
C GLU A 269 -18.76 6.53 -32.34
N GLN A 270 -17.88 7.54 -32.28
CA GLN A 270 -16.75 7.69 -33.21
C GLN A 270 -15.59 6.67 -33.02
N ALA A 271 -15.54 5.93 -31.90
CA ALA A 271 -14.55 4.87 -31.68
C ALA A 271 -15.16 3.46 -31.59
N ILE A 272 -16.50 3.36 -31.55
CA ILE A 272 -17.22 2.09 -31.61
C ILE A 272 -17.47 1.78 -33.08
N GLN A 273 -16.82 0.74 -33.58
CA GLN A 273 -17.04 0.28 -34.95
C GLN A 273 -18.27 -0.64 -34.98
N PHE A 274 -19.13 -0.47 -35.97
CA PHE A 274 -20.25 -1.38 -36.24
C PHE A 274 -19.91 -2.26 -37.44
N THR A 275 -20.27 -3.54 -37.37
CA THR A 275 -20.39 -4.40 -38.56
C THR A 275 -21.60 -3.95 -39.40
N GLU A 276 -21.62 -4.32 -40.69
CA GLU A 276 -22.77 -4.01 -41.57
C GLU A 276 -24.05 -4.66 -41.04
N GLU A 277 -23.93 -5.90 -40.54
CA GLU A 277 -25.03 -6.64 -39.93
C GLU A 277 -25.59 -5.91 -38.69
N ALA A 278 -24.72 -5.48 -37.77
CA ALA A 278 -25.15 -4.76 -36.59
C ALA A 278 -25.78 -3.40 -36.94
N LEU A 279 -25.20 -2.66 -37.88
CA LEU A 279 -25.71 -1.35 -38.28
C LEU A 279 -27.11 -1.44 -38.90
N SER A 280 -27.39 -2.52 -39.64
CA SER A 280 -28.69 -2.74 -40.28
C SER A 280 -29.86 -2.92 -39.31
N ALA A 281 -29.58 -3.46 -38.11
CA ALA A 281 -30.56 -3.72 -37.05
C ALA A 281 -30.46 -2.71 -35.89
N TRP A 282 -29.62 -1.69 -36.03
CA TRP A 282 -29.32 -0.74 -34.97
C TRP A 282 -30.45 0.26 -34.77
N ASP A 283 -30.90 0.35 -33.52
CA ASP A 283 -31.82 1.38 -33.05
C ASP A 283 -31.26 1.94 -31.73
N PRO A 284 -30.72 3.17 -31.72
CA PRO A 284 -30.11 3.75 -30.52
C PRO A 284 -31.06 3.77 -29.32
N ALA A 285 -32.32 4.16 -29.53
CA ALA A 285 -33.31 4.27 -28.45
C ALA A 285 -33.60 2.91 -27.78
N LEU A 286 -33.51 1.82 -28.55
CA LEU A 286 -33.73 0.46 -28.03
C LEU A 286 -32.46 -0.20 -27.51
N MET A 287 -31.31 0.05 -28.15
CA MET A 287 -30.08 -0.74 -27.97
C MET A 287 -29.04 -0.07 -27.09
N ASN A 288 -29.11 1.25 -26.85
CA ASN A 288 -28.06 1.96 -26.09
C ASN A 288 -27.97 1.51 -24.63
N GLN A 289 -29.06 1.04 -24.02
CA GLN A 289 -29.00 0.40 -22.71
C GLN A 289 -28.18 -0.90 -22.77
N ALA A 290 -28.46 -1.81 -23.69
CA ALA A 290 -27.69 -3.04 -23.88
C ALA A 290 -26.23 -2.78 -24.28
N LEU A 291 -25.97 -1.77 -25.13
CA LEU A 291 -24.62 -1.35 -25.48
C LEU A 291 -23.87 -0.79 -24.26
N SER A 292 -24.52 0.04 -23.45
CA SER A 292 -23.92 0.59 -22.23
C SER A 292 -23.50 -0.53 -21.26
N LEU A 293 -24.32 -1.59 -21.18
CA LEU A 293 -24.02 -2.80 -20.41
C LEU A 293 -22.82 -3.56 -20.99
N ALA A 294 -22.75 -3.78 -22.31
CA ALA A 294 -21.60 -4.42 -22.93
C ALA A 294 -20.28 -3.66 -22.65
N LEU A 295 -20.33 -2.33 -22.69
CA LEU A 295 -19.17 -1.47 -22.43
C LEU A 295 -18.68 -1.49 -20.97
N ARG A 296 -19.52 -1.92 -20.01
CA ARG A 296 -19.13 -2.05 -18.59
C ARG A 296 -17.99 -3.06 -18.40
N ASP A 297 -18.01 -4.17 -19.14
CA ASP A 297 -16.97 -5.20 -19.05
C ASP A 297 -15.67 -4.77 -19.73
N ALA A 298 -15.76 -4.05 -20.86
CA ALA A 298 -14.62 -3.70 -21.69
C ALA A 298 -13.75 -2.55 -21.15
N GLY A 299 -14.31 -1.67 -20.31
CA GLY A 299 -13.63 -0.45 -19.88
C GLY A 299 -13.94 0.04 -18.47
N GLY A 300 -14.73 -0.70 -17.69
CA GLY A 300 -15.08 -0.29 -16.32
C GLY A 300 -15.90 1.00 -16.25
N GLY A 301 -16.81 1.20 -17.22
CA GLY A 301 -17.70 2.36 -17.30
C GLY A 301 -18.53 2.57 -16.02
N PRO A 302 -19.21 3.71 -15.84
CA PRO A 302 -20.00 4.02 -14.64
C PRO A 302 -21.23 3.11 -14.47
N GLY A 303 -21.66 2.82 -13.23
CA GLY A 303 -22.78 1.92 -12.91
C GLY A 303 -22.52 0.97 -11.72
N PHE A 304 -23.51 0.20 -11.31
CA PHE A 304 -23.47 -0.74 -10.16
C PHE A 304 -23.06 -2.16 -10.58
N ASN A 305 -22.48 -2.93 -9.67
CA ASN A 305 -22.12 -4.31 -9.93
C ASN A 305 -22.34 -5.18 -8.69
N PHE A 306 -23.48 -5.88 -8.67
CA PHE A 306 -23.85 -6.81 -7.60
C PHE A 306 -23.10 -8.16 -7.65
N VAL A 307 -22.41 -8.50 -8.74
CA VAL A 307 -21.59 -9.73 -8.85
C VAL A 307 -20.27 -9.62 -8.09
N ARG A 308 -19.84 -8.40 -7.71
CA ARG A 308 -18.51 -8.12 -7.14
C ARG A 308 -18.22 -8.77 -5.78
N ASP A 309 -19.10 -9.61 -5.25
CA ASP A 309 -18.87 -10.48 -4.09
C ASP A 309 -18.51 -11.95 -4.44
N ARG A 310 -18.33 -12.32 -5.72
CA ARG A 310 -17.67 -13.61 -6.05
C ARG A 310 -16.16 -13.63 -5.81
N ASN A 311 -15.55 -12.49 -5.47
CA ASN A 311 -14.14 -12.39 -5.08
C ASN A 311 -13.97 -11.67 -3.72
N GLY A 312 -14.39 -12.37 -2.66
CA GLY A 312 -13.88 -12.19 -1.30
C GLY A 312 -13.09 -13.39 -0.77
N ALA A 313 -13.49 -14.62 -1.13
CA ALA A 313 -12.80 -15.85 -0.72
C ALA A 313 -13.22 -17.10 -1.54
N ALA A 314 -14.41 -17.13 -2.15
CA ALA A 314 -14.93 -18.32 -2.82
C ALA A 314 -14.32 -18.57 -4.22
N GLY A 315 -14.18 -17.55 -5.08
CA GLY A 315 -13.64 -17.73 -6.44
C GLY A 315 -12.14 -18.08 -6.48
N LEU A 316 -11.36 -17.60 -5.52
CA LEU A 316 -9.96 -18.02 -5.35
C LEU A 316 -9.86 -19.47 -4.91
N VAL A 317 -10.74 -19.93 -4.01
CA VAL A 317 -10.73 -21.32 -3.51
C VAL A 317 -11.20 -22.32 -4.58
N GLU A 318 -12.17 -21.97 -5.42
CA GLU A 318 -12.62 -22.83 -6.52
C GLU A 318 -11.58 -22.92 -7.65
N TRP A 319 -10.97 -21.81 -8.07
CA TRP A 319 -9.86 -21.83 -9.02
C TRP A 319 -8.63 -22.57 -8.46
N PHE A 320 -8.29 -22.37 -7.18
CA PHE A 320 -7.22 -23.13 -6.53
C PHE A 320 -7.54 -24.61 -6.38
N ARG A 321 -8.81 -25.02 -6.20
CA ARG A 321 -9.18 -26.44 -6.02
C ARG A 321 -8.98 -27.25 -7.30
N ASP A 322 -9.25 -26.64 -8.45
CA ASP A 322 -9.14 -27.32 -9.74
C ASP A 322 -7.70 -27.32 -10.29
N GLU A 323 -6.86 -26.33 -9.94
CA GLU A 323 -5.42 -26.30 -10.32
C GLU A 323 -4.46 -26.90 -9.26
N LEU A 324 -4.93 -27.20 -8.04
CA LEU A 324 -4.13 -27.76 -6.95
C LEU A 324 -3.30 -29.02 -7.32
N PRO A 325 -3.83 -30.01 -8.06
CA PRO A 325 -3.04 -31.21 -8.36
C PRO A 325 -1.87 -30.96 -9.31
N TRP A 326 -1.89 -29.88 -10.10
CA TRP A 326 -0.79 -29.53 -11.01
C TRP A 326 0.22 -28.56 -10.39
N LEU A 327 -0.19 -27.69 -9.46
CA LEU A 327 0.69 -26.74 -8.78
C LEU A 327 1.45 -27.32 -7.59
N ALA A 328 0.95 -28.41 -6.99
CA ALA A 328 1.63 -29.13 -5.90
C ALA A 328 3.04 -29.64 -6.27
N PRO A 329 3.29 -30.31 -7.41
CA PRO A 329 4.63 -30.73 -7.77
C PRO A 329 5.58 -29.56 -8.07
N LEU A 330 5.07 -28.47 -8.66
CA LEU A 330 5.88 -27.30 -8.99
C LEU A 330 6.34 -26.56 -7.72
N SER A 331 5.43 -26.33 -6.77
CA SER A 331 5.75 -25.71 -5.48
C SER A 331 6.68 -26.58 -4.62
N ALA A 332 6.49 -27.90 -4.63
CA ALA A 332 7.41 -28.83 -3.98
C ALA A 332 8.81 -28.77 -4.61
N ALA A 333 8.91 -28.69 -5.95
CA ALA A 333 10.19 -28.55 -6.63
C ALA A 333 10.87 -27.22 -6.26
N VAL A 334 10.15 -26.10 -6.24
CA VAL A 334 10.69 -24.78 -5.84
C VAL A 334 11.20 -24.80 -4.40
N LEU A 335 10.44 -25.38 -3.46
CA LEU A 335 10.87 -25.52 -2.06
C LEU A 335 12.10 -26.43 -1.93
N LEU A 336 12.19 -27.49 -2.72
CA LEU A 336 13.33 -28.39 -2.74
C LEU A 336 14.58 -27.72 -3.33
N PHE A 337 14.43 -26.92 -4.40
CA PHE A 337 15.50 -26.09 -4.94
C PHE A 337 15.94 -25.01 -3.95
N LEU A 338 15.00 -24.37 -3.25
CA LEU A 338 15.31 -23.37 -2.22
C LEU A 338 16.09 -24.01 -1.06
N GLY A 339 15.64 -25.17 -0.58
CA GLY A 339 16.33 -25.95 0.45
C GLY A 339 17.71 -26.42 0.01
N ALA A 340 17.85 -26.89 -1.24
CA ALA A 340 19.14 -27.26 -1.81
C ALA A 340 20.08 -26.06 -1.92
N ASN A 341 19.58 -24.89 -2.33
CA ASN A 341 20.38 -23.68 -2.42
C ASN A 341 20.91 -23.26 -1.04
N ILE A 342 20.04 -23.19 -0.03
CA ILE A 342 20.43 -22.88 1.35
C ILE A 342 21.44 -23.91 1.88
N TYR A 343 21.24 -25.19 1.60
CA TYR A 343 22.16 -26.26 2.01
C TYR A 343 23.53 -26.15 1.34
N LEU A 344 23.57 -25.84 0.05
CA LEU A 344 24.81 -25.65 -0.70
C LEU A 344 25.56 -24.42 -0.20
N ASP A 345 24.88 -23.29 0.00
CA ASP A 345 25.48 -22.06 0.54
C ASP A 345 26.07 -22.31 1.93
N TYR A 346 25.30 -22.91 2.84
CA TYR A 346 25.77 -23.26 4.18
C TYR A 346 27.01 -24.18 4.16
N ARG A 347 27.04 -25.18 3.27
CA ARG A 347 28.16 -26.10 3.16
C ARG A 347 29.41 -25.42 2.58
N THR A 348 29.23 -24.48 1.67
CA THR A 348 30.33 -23.75 1.03
C THR A 348 30.96 -22.77 2.03
N ASP A 349 30.14 -22.02 2.75
CA ASP A 349 30.57 -21.10 3.81
C ASP A 349 31.29 -21.83 4.94
N SER A 350 30.78 -23.00 5.35
CA SER A 350 31.43 -23.80 6.39
C SER A 350 32.81 -24.32 5.97
N ARG A 351 33.00 -24.64 4.68
CA ARG A 351 34.31 -25.05 4.14
C ARG A 351 35.28 -23.87 4.06
N TYR A 352 34.79 -22.71 3.62
CA TYR A 352 35.57 -21.48 3.57
C TYR A 352 36.05 -21.06 4.98
N LEU A 353 35.16 -21.09 5.98
CA LEU A 353 35.52 -20.80 7.38
C LEU A 353 36.56 -21.77 7.94
N THR A 354 36.48 -23.04 7.56
CA THR A 354 37.44 -24.06 8.04
C THR A 354 38.82 -23.86 7.39
N ALA A 355 38.86 -23.57 6.09
CA ALA A 355 40.10 -23.27 5.36
C ALA A 355 40.76 -21.99 5.91
N LEU A 356 39.98 -20.92 6.12
CA LEU A 356 40.48 -19.65 6.64
C LEU A 356 41.00 -19.79 8.09
N ARG A 357 40.34 -20.59 8.93
CA ARG A 357 40.82 -20.92 10.28
C ARG A 357 42.11 -21.73 10.25
N ALA A 358 42.24 -22.68 9.33
CA ALA A 358 43.46 -23.46 9.15
C ALA A 358 44.62 -22.56 8.71
N GLU A 359 44.41 -21.69 7.74
CA GLU A 359 45.40 -20.71 7.28
C GLU A 359 45.83 -19.76 8.41
N THR A 360 44.87 -19.21 9.15
CA THR A 360 45.14 -18.35 10.32
C THR A 360 45.99 -19.09 11.36
N ARG A 361 45.69 -20.37 11.62
CA ARG A 361 46.43 -21.20 12.57
C ARG A 361 47.85 -21.50 12.08
N THR A 362 48.02 -21.70 10.78
CA THR A 362 49.33 -21.97 10.18
C THR A 362 50.22 -20.74 10.25
N LEU A 363 49.69 -19.57 9.86
CA LEU A 363 50.36 -18.26 10.01
C LEU A 363 50.71 -17.95 11.47
N PHE A 364 49.80 -18.23 12.40
CA PHE A 364 50.04 -18.06 13.85
C PHE A 364 51.20 -18.94 14.34
N THR A 365 51.20 -20.22 13.94
CA THR A 365 52.24 -21.18 14.38
C THR A 365 53.61 -20.85 13.78
N GLN A 366 53.66 -20.31 12.55
CA GLN A 366 54.90 -19.85 11.93
C GLN A 366 55.47 -18.58 12.57
N THR A 367 54.61 -17.69 13.10
CA THR A 367 55.03 -16.40 13.66
C THR A 367 55.37 -16.47 15.16
N LEU A 368 54.70 -17.34 15.93
CA LEU A 368 54.89 -17.49 17.39
C LEU A 368 55.00 -18.97 17.81
N PRO A 369 56.14 -19.64 17.55
CA PRO A 369 56.30 -21.08 17.80
C PRO A 369 56.26 -21.48 19.29
N GLU A 370 56.45 -20.53 20.22
CA GLU A 370 56.45 -20.82 21.67
C GLU A 370 55.06 -20.92 22.30
N THR A 371 53.99 -20.52 21.59
CA THR A 371 52.62 -20.52 22.14
C THR A 371 51.86 -21.78 21.75
N THR A 372 51.82 -22.78 22.65
CA THR A 372 51.22 -24.10 22.41
C THR A 372 49.68 -24.13 22.48
N ARG A 373 49.03 -23.14 23.10
CA ARG A 373 47.57 -23.05 23.22
C ARG A 373 47.01 -21.86 22.43
N ILE A 374 46.41 -22.17 21.27
CA ILE A 374 45.84 -21.18 20.34
C ILE A 374 44.37 -20.93 20.71
N VAL A 375 44.07 -19.76 21.27
CA VAL A 375 42.69 -19.32 21.59
C VAL A 375 42.57 -17.86 21.15
N ASN A 376 41.72 -17.62 20.15
CA ASN A 376 41.53 -16.31 19.50
C ASN A 376 42.84 -15.71 18.93
N PRO A 377 43.29 -16.20 17.74
CA PRO A 377 44.64 -15.93 17.21
C PRO A 377 45.00 -14.44 17.09
N VAL A 378 44.04 -13.60 16.67
CA VAL A 378 44.27 -12.16 16.46
C VAL A 378 44.62 -11.44 17.76
N GLN A 379 43.97 -11.81 18.86
CA GLN A 379 44.17 -11.18 20.16
C GLN A 379 45.50 -11.60 20.77
N GLN A 380 45.91 -12.86 20.57
CA GLN A 380 47.21 -13.37 21.01
C GLN A 380 48.36 -12.72 20.24
N VAL A 381 48.25 -12.55 18.92
CA VAL A 381 49.26 -11.82 18.12
C VAL A 381 49.37 -10.36 18.55
N LYS A 382 48.24 -9.68 18.82
CA LYS A 382 48.26 -8.30 19.33
C LYS A 382 48.99 -8.20 20.66
N THR A 383 48.72 -9.11 21.58
CA THR A 383 49.36 -9.12 22.91
C THR A 383 50.86 -9.38 22.79
N ALA A 384 51.27 -10.36 21.97
CA ALA A 384 52.69 -10.65 21.73
C ALA A 384 53.41 -9.48 21.03
N LEU A 385 52.74 -8.79 20.09
CA LEU A 385 53.29 -7.60 19.44
C LEU A 385 53.44 -6.44 20.43
N ASP A 386 52.50 -6.26 21.35
CA ASP A 386 52.58 -5.24 22.40
C ASP A 386 53.68 -5.54 23.42
N ASP A 387 53.89 -6.82 23.79
CA ASP A 387 55.00 -7.21 24.67
C ASP A 387 56.37 -7.08 23.98
N LEU A 388 56.47 -7.45 22.69
CA LEU A 388 57.67 -7.17 21.89
C LEU A 388 57.94 -5.67 21.75
N ARG A 389 56.88 -4.85 21.59
CA ARG A 389 57.00 -3.39 21.60
C ARG A 389 57.43 -2.85 22.97
N ARG A 390 56.96 -3.41 24.08
CA ARG A 390 57.41 -3.05 25.44
C ARG A 390 58.86 -3.47 25.71
N GLN A 391 59.32 -4.55 25.11
CA GLN A 391 60.72 -4.96 25.20
C GLN A 391 61.63 -4.14 24.29
N ALA A 392 61.17 -3.76 23.09
CA ALA A 392 61.91 -2.93 22.15
C ALA A 392 61.92 -1.44 22.56
N ALA A 393 60.83 -0.96 23.14
CA ALA A 393 60.75 0.32 23.83
C ALA A 393 61.09 0.09 25.30
N GLY A 394 62.38 -0.09 25.59
CA GLY A 394 62.85 -0.30 26.97
C GLY A 394 62.17 0.65 27.94
N GLY A 395 61.45 0.07 28.91
CA GLY A 395 60.93 0.73 30.10
C GLY A 395 60.00 1.92 29.86
N ASP A 396 58.70 1.65 29.94
CA ASP A 396 57.58 2.57 30.11
C ASP A 396 57.95 3.96 30.69
N HIS A 397 58.18 4.95 29.82
CA HIS A 397 58.40 6.35 30.17
C HIS A 397 57.05 7.08 30.39
N ALA A 398 56.31 6.66 31.41
CA ALA A 398 55.19 7.40 31.97
C ALA A 398 55.60 8.05 33.30
N GLY A 399 56.22 9.22 33.22
CA GLY A 399 56.54 10.07 34.39
C GLY A 399 58.03 10.39 34.51
N ARG A 400 58.55 11.18 33.57
CA ARG A 400 59.95 11.61 33.42
C ARG A 400 60.69 11.74 34.78
N PRO A 401 61.56 10.79 35.17
CA PRO A 401 62.41 10.95 36.36
C PRO A 401 63.40 12.10 36.13
N LEU A 402 63.70 12.87 37.18
CA LEU A 402 64.62 14.00 37.12
C LEU A 402 65.95 13.54 36.49
N PRO A 403 66.53 14.31 35.54
CA PRO A 403 67.85 13.97 35.00
C PRO A 403 68.84 13.82 36.15
N VAL A 404 69.60 12.73 36.21
CA VAL A 404 70.62 12.50 37.27
C VAL A 404 71.55 13.71 37.40
N LEU A 405 71.86 14.36 36.28
CA LEU A 405 72.65 15.57 36.22
C LEU A 405 72.00 16.78 36.91
N ALA A 406 70.67 16.89 36.89
CA ALA A 406 69.93 17.93 37.59
C ALA A 406 69.98 17.72 39.11
N VAL A 407 69.86 16.47 39.56
CA VAL A 407 70.00 16.10 40.98
C VAL A 407 71.42 16.40 41.47
N LEU A 408 72.45 15.99 40.72
CA LEU A 408 73.84 16.27 41.07
C LEU A 408 74.15 17.78 41.12
N ARG A 409 73.60 18.54 40.16
CA ARG A 409 73.73 20.01 40.14
C ARG A 409 73.11 20.64 41.39
N GLU A 410 71.92 20.17 41.79
CA GLU A 410 71.22 20.69 42.96
C GLU A 410 71.99 20.43 44.26
N VAL A 411 72.48 19.19 44.44
CA VAL A 411 73.33 18.84 45.59
C VAL A 411 74.60 19.70 45.62
N SER A 412 75.23 19.93 44.47
CA SER A 412 76.41 20.79 44.38
C SER A 412 76.12 22.27 44.63
N ALA A 413 74.92 22.76 44.33
CA ALA A 413 74.57 24.17 44.48
C ALA A 413 74.19 24.53 45.93
N LEU A 414 73.60 23.59 46.67
CA LEU A 414 73.09 23.82 48.02
C LEU A 414 74.13 23.63 49.13
N VAL A 415 75.18 22.84 48.87
CA VAL A 415 76.27 22.67 49.85
C VAL A 415 77.19 23.90 49.82
N PRO A 416 77.33 24.67 50.92
CA PRO A 416 78.20 25.84 50.97
C PRO A 416 79.67 25.47 50.72
N GLN A 417 80.41 26.31 49.97
CA GLN A 417 81.84 26.11 49.68
C GLN A 417 82.75 26.10 50.92
N SER A 418 82.23 26.49 52.08
CA SER A 418 82.93 26.47 53.37
C SER A 418 82.90 25.11 54.08
N ILE A 419 82.19 24.11 53.54
CA ILE A 419 82.09 22.76 54.12
C ILE A 419 83.01 21.80 53.35
N ASP A 420 83.91 21.12 54.06
CA ASP A 420 84.73 20.06 53.47
C ASP A 420 83.90 18.78 53.30
N LEU A 421 83.49 18.52 52.04
CA LEU A 421 82.63 17.40 51.67
C LEU A 421 83.24 16.62 50.51
N LEU A 422 83.56 15.34 50.72
CA LEU A 422 84.00 14.43 49.67
C LEU A 422 82.94 13.36 49.42
N VAL A 423 82.33 13.34 48.23
CA VAL A 423 81.36 12.30 47.84
C VAL A 423 82.11 11.10 47.24
N THR A 424 81.94 9.92 47.83
CA THR A 424 82.62 8.68 47.41
C THR A 424 81.72 7.77 46.57
N SER A 425 80.41 7.82 46.79
CA SER A 425 79.45 7.05 46.01
C SER A 425 78.13 7.81 45.87
N PHE A 426 77.58 7.77 44.66
CA PHE A 426 76.28 8.32 44.33
C PHE A 426 75.49 7.29 43.53
N THR A 427 74.36 6.85 44.08
CA THR A 427 73.47 5.88 43.43
C THR A 427 72.09 6.49 43.26
N TYR A 428 71.61 6.53 42.02
CA TYR A 428 70.25 6.97 41.69
C TYR A 428 69.41 5.76 41.29
N ASP A 429 68.49 5.37 42.16
CA ASP A 429 67.44 4.39 41.88
C ASP A 429 66.13 5.17 41.64
N GLU A 430 65.22 4.70 40.77
CA GLU A 430 64.06 5.45 40.24
C GLU A 430 63.17 6.13 41.29
N LYS A 431 63.31 5.72 42.56
CA LYS A 431 62.59 6.25 43.72
C LYS A 431 63.46 6.96 44.75
N THR A 432 64.77 6.69 44.83
CA THR A 432 65.64 7.23 45.90
C THR A 432 67.07 7.46 45.46
N VAL A 433 67.64 8.55 45.95
CA VAL A 433 69.05 8.91 45.76
C VAL A 433 69.81 8.54 47.02
N ARG A 434 70.93 7.83 46.88
CA ARG A 434 71.83 7.52 47.99
C ARG A 434 73.16 8.22 47.77
N VAL A 435 73.59 8.99 48.77
CA VAL A 435 74.85 9.73 48.74
C VAL A 435 75.69 9.28 49.90
N GLN A 436 76.88 8.79 49.61
CA GLN A 436 77.88 8.42 50.60
C GLN A 436 79.11 9.30 50.44
N GLY A 437 79.70 9.71 51.56
CA GLY A 437 80.85 10.60 51.55
C GLY A 437 81.52 10.76 52.89
N GLU A 438 82.47 11.68 52.95
CA GLU A 438 83.30 11.99 54.11
C GLU A 438 83.28 13.50 54.37
N THR A 439 83.31 13.87 55.65
CA THR A 439 83.41 15.26 56.11
C THR A 439 84.21 15.36 57.40
N ASP A 440 84.41 16.56 57.95
CA ASP A 440 85.29 16.84 59.08
C ASP A 440 84.67 16.54 60.46
N THR A 441 83.37 16.78 60.65
CA THR A 441 82.68 16.67 61.95
C THR A 441 81.26 16.12 61.80
N PHE A 442 80.65 15.64 62.89
CA PHE A 442 79.23 15.24 62.85
C PHE A 442 78.30 16.43 62.60
N ASN A 443 78.68 17.63 63.07
CA ASN A 443 77.90 18.85 62.87
C ASN A 443 77.82 19.26 61.39
N THR A 444 78.84 18.98 60.59
CA THR A 444 78.82 19.26 59.15
C THR A 444 77.96 18.27 58.38
N VAL A 445 77.83 17.01 58.83
CA VAL A 445 76.85 16.05 58.28
C VAL A 445 75.42 16.57 58.45
N ASP A 446 75.07 17.05 59.65
CA ASP A 446 73.74 17.63 59.91
C ASP A 446 73.52 18.95 59.14
N ALA A 447 74.56 19.78 58.99
CA ALA A 447 74.48 20.99 58.19
C ALA A 447 74.21 20.70 56.70
N VAL A 448 74.84 19.65 56.14
CA VAL A 448 74.61 19.19 54.76
C VAL A 448 73.19 18.63 54.61
N ARG A 449 72.71 17.85 55.58
CA ARG A 449 71.31 17.38 55.59
C ARG A 449 70.33 18.55 55.56
N ALA A 450 70.52 19.53 56.45
CA ALA A 450 69.65 20.70 56.53
C ALA A 450 69.68 21.56 55.25
N ALA A 451 70.84 21.67 54.60
CA ALA A 451 70.96 22.37 53.33
C ALA A 451 70.20 21.65 52.19
N LEU A 452 70.23 20.33 52.16
CA LEU A 452 69.53 19.52 51.16
C LEU A 452 68.02 19.45 51.40
N GLU A 453 67.55 19.48 52.65
CA GLU A 453 66.11 19.55 52.97
C GLU A 453 65.45 20.85 52.47
N ASN A 454 66.22 21.92 52.27
CA ASN A 454 65.71 23.20 51.74
C ASN A 454 65.53 23.22 50.21
N SER A 455 65.85 22.14 49.49
CA SER A 455 65.63 22.07 48.04
C SER A 455 64.16 21.88 47.68
N GLU A 456 63.70 22.55 46.62
CA GLU A 456 62.38 22.29 46.03
C GLU A 456 62.29 20.91 45.35
N LEU A 457 63.43 20.27 45.05
CA LEU A 457 63.52 18.98 44.34
C LEU A 457 63.49 17.75 45.25
N PHE A 458 63.67 17.90 46.57
CA PHE A 458 63.73 16.79 47.52
C PHE A 458 62.53 16.83 48.49
N SER A 459 61.89 15.69 48.74
CA SER A 459 60.80 15.56 49.70
C SER A 459 61.29 15.28 51.12
N SER A 460 62.36 14.50 51.26
CA SER A 460 62.91 14.09 52.55
C SER A 460 64.40 13.73 52.40
N VAL A 461 65.20 14.05 53.41
CA VAL A 461 66.62 13.67 53.50
C VAL A 461 66.87 13.03 54.86
N THR A 462 67.23 11.74 54.85
CA THR A 462 67.46 10.96 56.06
C THR A 462 68.91 10.51 56.12
N ILE A 463 69.58 10.73 57.25
CA ILE A 463 70.91 10.17 57.51
C ILE A 463 70.74 8.70 57.91
N THR A 464 71.20 7.80 57.04
CA THR A 464 71.17 6.35 57.28
C THR A 464 72.25 5.94 58.28
N SER A 465 73.44 6.55 58.20
CA SER A 465 74.51 6.36 59.17
C SER A 465 75.51 7.52 59.13
N ALA A 466 76.12 7.83 60.28
CA ALA A 466 77.27 8.72 60.39
C ALA A 466 78.25 8.11 61.41
N ASN A 467 79.47 7.78 60.98
CA ASN A 467 80.47 7.10 61.82
C ASN A 467 81.87 7.69 61.59
N MET A 468 82.68 7.77 62.65
CA MET A 468 84.07 8.21 62.54
C MET A 468 84.91 7.12 61.86
N MET A 469 85.65 7.48 60.80
CA MET A 469 86.47 6.52 60.07
C MET A 469 87.75 6.16 60.84
N ARG A 470 88.11 4.88 60.83
CA ARG A 470 89.28 4.33 61.55
C ARG A 470 90.64 4.82 61.02
N SER A 471 90.67 5.52 59.89
CA SER A 471 91.87 6.05 59.24
C SER A 471 91.59 7.50 58.81
N GLY A 472 92.16 8.48 59.50
CA GLY A 472 92.17 9.88 59.04
C GLY A 472 91.25 10.89 59.75
N GLY A 473 90.60 10.55 60.87
CA GLY A 473 89.88 11.55 61.71
C GLY A 473 88.65 12.20 61.08
N ARG A 474 88.21 11.74 59.90
CA ARG A 474 87.01 12.21 59.19
C ARG A 474 85.77 11.40 59.55
N VAL A 475 84.59 11.99 59.40
CA VAL A 475 83.28 11.36 59.61
C VAL A 475 82.73 10.89 58.27
N GLY A 476 82.52 9.58 58.13
CA GLY A 476 81.82 9.00 56.99
C GLY A 476 80.32 9.05 57.19
N PHE A 477 79.58 9.48 56.16
CA PHE A 477 78.12 9.54 56.19
C PHE A 477 77.49 8.79 55.02
N ASP A 478 76.26 8.34 55.24
CA ASP A 478 75.38 7.74 54.23
C ASP A 478 74.00 8.38 54.36
N MET A 479 73.54 9.07 53.33
CA MET A 479 72.26 9.74 53.27
C MET A 479 71.37 9.14 52.19
N ARG A 480 70.09 8.98 52.54
CA ARG A 480 69.02 8.61 51.62
C ARG A 480 68.14 9.83 51.39
N ILE A 481 67.99 10.21 50.13
CA ILE A 481 67.20 11.36 49.69
C ILE A 481 66.05 10.84 48.83
N GLU A 482 64.84 11.31 49.09
CA GLU A 482 63.68 11.04 48.25
C GLU A 482 63.39 12.26 47.36
N PRO A 483 63.41 12.13 46.03
CA PRO A 483 63.08 13.23 45.14
C PRO A 483 61.56 13.50 45.12
N ARG A 484 61.18 14.78 45.13
CA ARG A 484 59.78 15.22 45.03
C ARG A 484 59.26 14.90 43.63
N ARG A 485 58.20 14.10 43.51
CA ARG A 485 57.54 13.87 42.22
C ARG A 485 56.89 15.16 41.75
N ARG A 486 57.35 15.73 40.62
CA ARG A 486 56.61 16.78 39.92
C ARG A 486 55.30 16.17 39.40
N THR A 487 54.18 16.76 39.78
CA THR A 487 52.87 16.46 39.21
C THR A 487 52.74 17.07 37.82
#